data_AF-A0AAU3RNP4-F1
#
_entry.id   AF-A0AAU3RNP4-F1
#
_cell.length_a   1.000
_cell.length_b   1.000
_cell.length_c   1.000
_cell.angle_alpha   90.00
_cell.angle_beta   90.00
_cell.angle_gamma   90.00
#
_symmetry.space_group_name_H-M   'P 1'
#
loop_
_entity.id
_entity.type
_entity.pdbx_description
1 polymer ?
#
loop_
_entity_poly.entity_id
_entity_poly.type
_entity_poly.pdbx_seq_one_letter_code
_entity_poly.pdbx_strand_id
1 'polypeptide(L)'
;MFNVLGDVNWAGVLAAFIALVLLGGVWFAFLFSKPYNISLGRDASEKPVASPLFFAGPPLTSLVVTLTSAFLMAVLKIDSWADALVFGLVVGIGYLAANTVTIAINPNFPRPLQYALISGGYNIVGSVLVSTVLVVI
;
A
#
# COMPACT_ATOMS: atom_id res chain seq x y z
N MET A 1 13.76 16.35 -16.71
CA MET A 1 12.41 15.99 -16.23
C MET A 1 12.44 14.97 -15.08
N PHE A 2 13.26 13.91 -15.11
CA PHE A 2 13.35 12.93 -14.02
C PHE A 2 14.49 13.12 -13.00
N ASN A 3 15.30 14.18 -13.14
CA ASN A 3 16.29 14.52 -12.12
C ASN A 3 15.65 15.33 -10.99
N VAL A 4 14.77 14.69 -10.21
CA VAL A 4 14.03 15.28 -9.08
C VAL A 4 14.56 14.84 -7.73
N LEU A 5 15.74 14.18 -7.69
CA LEU A 5 16.32 13.66 -6.45
C LEU A 5 16.60 14.76 -5.41
N GLY A 6 16.83 16.00 -5.88
CA GLY A 6 17.00 17.17 -5.02
C GLY A 6 15.68 17.79 -4.52
N ASP A 7 14.56 17.48 -5.17
CA ASP A 7 13.23 18.01 -4.81
C ASP A 7 12.49 17.08 -3.83
N VAL A 8 12.97 15.85 -3.66
CA VAL A 8 12.38 14.84 -2.76
C VAL A 8 12.86 15.05 -1.33
N ASN A 9 11.93 15.23 -0.40
CA ASN A 9 12.24 15.20 1.03
C ASN A 9 12.45 13.75 1.51
N TRP A 10 13.72 13.37 1.68
CA TRP A 10 14.09 12.03 2.14
C TRP A 10 13.63 11.69 3.56
N ALA A 11 13.47 12.69 4.44
CA ALA A 11 12.89 12.47 5.76
C ALA A 11 11.39 12.16 5.65
N GLY A 12 10.67 12.86 4.78
CA GLY A 12 9.27 12.58 4.45
C GLY A 12 9.09 11.18 3.84
N VAL A 13 9.99 10.77 2.94
CA VAL A 13 10.02 9.40 2.37
C VAL A 13 10.18 8.35 3.46
N LEU A 14 11.15 8.54 4.37
CA LEU A 14 11.36 7.59 5.48
C LEU A 14 10.14 7.51 6.40
N ALA A 15 9.54 8.65 6.74
CA ALA A 15 8.34 8.71 7.58
C ALA A 15 7.14 8.03 6.92
N ALA A 16 6.88 8.31 5.64
CA ALA A 16 5.80 7.69 4.87
C ALA A 16 5.99 6.18 4.74
N PHE A 17 7.23 5.73 4.51
CA PHE A 17 7.58 4.33 4.45
C PHE A 17 7.28 3.60 5.77
N ILE A 18 7.75 4.15 6.90
CA ILE A 18 7.49 3.59 8.22
C ILE A 18 5.98 3.55 8.50
N ALA A 19 5.26 4.62 8.18
CA ALA A 19 3.81 4.69 8.36
C ALA A 19 3.08 3.60 7.56
N LEU A 20 3.48 3.36 6.30
CA LEU A 20 2.89 2.32 5.47
C LEU A 20 3.18 0.90 5.99
N VAL A 21 4.40 0.64 6.45
CA VAL A 21 4.76 -0.67 7.04
C VAL A 21 3.97 -0.94 8.32
N LEU A 22 3.84 0.06 9.19
CA LEU A 22 3.04 -0.04 10.41
C LEU A 22 1.56 -0.25 10.10
N LEU A 23 1.02 0.48 9.11
CA LEU A 23 -0.33 0.27 8.62
C LEU A 23 -0.53 -1.17 8.16
N GLY A 24 0.39 -1.73 7.37
CA GLY A 24 0.32 -3.13 6.91
C GLY A 24 0.29 -4.12 8.07
N GLY A 25 1.15 -3.92 9.07
CA GLY A 25 1.15 -4.73 10.29
C GLY A 25 -0.18 -4.67 11.03
N VAL A 26 -0.70 -3.47 11.30
CA VAL A 26 -1.99 -3.28 11.98
C VAL A 26 -3.15 -3.85 11.16
N TRP A 27 -3.15 -3.63 9.84
CA TRP A 27 -4.22 -4.04 8.94
C TRP A 27 -4.35 -5.57 8.88
N PHE A 28 -3.26 -6.27 8.56
CA PHE A 28 -3.30 -7.71 8.31
C PHE A 28 -3.08 -8.57 9.57
N ALA A 29 -2.36 -8.07 10.58
CA ALA A 29 -2.16 -8.84 11.82
C ALA A 29 -3.27 -8.59 12.85
N PHE A 30 -3.96 -7.45 12.80
CA PHE A 30 -4.95 -7.06 13.81
C PHE A 30 -6.36 -6.87 13.22
N LEU A 31 -6.57 -5.85 12.39
CA LEU A 31 -7.91 -5.43 11.95
C LEU A 31 -8.61 -6.47 11.09
N PHE A 32 -7.88 -7.06 10.14
CA PHE A 32 -8.42 -7.96 9.12
C PHE A 32 -7.80 -9.35 9.13
N SER A 33 -7.14 -9.77 10.21
CA SER A 33 -6.47 -11.08 10.31
C SER A 33 -7.38 -12.26 9.94
N LYS A 34 -8.52 -12.39 10.62
CA LYS A 34 -9.52 -13.44 10.35
C LYS A 34 -10.14 -13.36 8.94
N PRO A 35 -10.74 -12.22 8.52
CA PRO A 35 -11.35 -12.15 7.20
C PRO A 35 -10.34 -12.29 6.06
N TYR A 36 -9.08 -11.89 6.27
CA TYR A 36 -8.01 -12.11 5.30
C TYR A 36 -7.69 -13.60 5.13
N ASN A 37 -7.51 -14.35 6.21
CA ASN A 37 -7.32 -15.81 6.15
C ASN A 37 -8.49 -16.50 5.44
N ILE A 38 -9.72 -16.16 5.83
CA ILE A 38 -10.93 -16.69 5.20
C ILE A 38 -10.96 -16.40 3.70
N SER A 39 -10.53 -15.20 3.28
CA SER A 39 -10.48 -14.82 1.86
C SER A 39 -9.52 -15.69 1.03
N LEU A 40 -8.48 -16.22 1.68
CA LEU A 40 -7.48 -17.11 1.11
C LEU A 40 -7.87 -18.60 1.22
N GLY A 41 -9.05 -18.91 1.75
CA GLY A 41 -9.50 -20.29 2.00
C GLY A 41 -8.79 -20.98 3.17
N ARG A 42 -8.14 -20.21 4.04
CA ARG A 42 -7.43 -20.69 5.23
C ARG A 42 -8.36 -20.74 6.44
N ASP A 43 -7.95 -21.45 7.48
CA ASP A 43 -8.64 -21.37 8.76
C ASP A 43 -8.54 -19.95 9.33
N ALA A 44 -9.62 -19.44 9.94
CA ALA A 44 -9.66 -18.08 10.48
C ALA A 44 -8.59 -17.82 11.55
N SER A 45 -8.16 -18.87 12.26
CA SER A 45 -7.12 -18.84 13.29
C SER A 45 -5.73 -19.23 12.78
N GLU A 46 -5.60 -19.53 11.48
CA GLU A 46 -4.35 -19.97 10.89
C GLU A 46 -3.26 -18.89 11.04
N LYS A 47 -2.10 -19.31 11.55
CA LYS A 47 -0.95 -18.42 11.69
C LYS A 47 -0.13 -18.41 10.41
N PRO A 48 0.37 -17.24 9.99
CA PRO A 48 1.24 -17.16 8.82
C PRO A 48 2.51 -17.99 9.04
N VAL A 49 2.96 -18.66 7.98
CA VAL A 49 4.24 -19.37 7.98
C VAL A 49 5.38 -18.36 7.92
N ALA A 50 6.21 -18.35 8.97
CA ALA A 50 7.39 -17.50 9.03
C ALA A 50 8.36 -17.87 7.91
N SER A 51 8.69 -16.90 7.07
CA SER A 51 9.68 -17.04 6.00
C SER A 51 10.38 -15.69 5.75
N PRO A 52 11.58 -15.68 5.15
CA PRO A 52 12.24 -14.42 4.79
C PRO A 52 11.35 -13.52 3.94
N LEU A 53 10.60 -14.10 2.99
CA LEU A 53 9.66 -13.35 2.15
C LEU A 53 8.47 -12.80 2.93
N PHE A 54 7.98 -13.52 3.93
CA PHE A 54 6.91 -13.03 4.80
C PHE A 54 7.32 -11.78 5.58
N PHE A 55 8.56 -11.71 6.06
CA PHE A 55 9.05 -10.57 6.83
C PHE A 55 9.58 -9.42 5.96
N ALA A 56 10.31 -9.72 4.88
CA ALA A 56 10.96 -8.71 4.04
C ALA A 56 10.07 -8.24 2.88
N GLY A 57 9.15 -9.07 2.39
CA GLY A 57 8.30 -8.76 1.25
C GLY A 57 7.49 -7.47 1.44
N PRO A 58 6.66 -7.36 2.50
CA PRO A 58 5.82 -6.18 2.70
C PRO A 58 6.62 -4.88 2.89
N PRO A 59 7.72 -4.83 3.68
CA PRO A 59 8.56 -3.64 3.74
C PRO A 59 9.22 -3.28 2.41
N LEU A 60 9.76 -4.26 1.67
CA LEU A 60 10.42 -3.96 0.40
C LEU A 60 9.45 -3.39 -0.64
N THR A 61 8.24 -3.94 -0.74
CA THR A 61 7.22 -3.40 -1.66
C THR A 61 6.69 -2.05 -1.19
N SER A 62 6.54 -1.85 0.12
CA SER A 62 6.15 -0.55 0.70
C SER A 62 7.18 0.54 0.42
N LEU A 63 8.47 0.21 0.46
CA LEU A 63 9.55 1.13 0.10
C LEU A 63 9.44 1.53 -1.38
N VAL A 64 9.24 0.57 -2.28
CA VAL A 64 9.06 0.84 -3.72
C VAL A 64 7.85 1.76 -3.95
N VAL A 65 6.70 1.47 -3.36
CA VAL A 65 5.49 2.29 -3.48
C VAL A 65 5.73 3.71 -2.96
N THR A 66 6.40 3.85 -1.82
CA THR A 66 6.69 5.15 -1.21
C THR A 66 7.63 5.99 -2.08
N LEU A 67 8.72 5.38 -2.55
CA LEU A 67 9.66 6.04 -3.45
C LEU A 67 8.97 6.49 -4.73
N THR A 68 8.24 5.59 -5.40
CA THR A 68 7.50 5.93 -6.63
C THR A 68 6.51 7.07 -6.39
N SER A 69 5.81 7.08 -5.26
CA SER A 69 4.88 8.15 -4.91
C SER A 69 5.59 9.49 -4.75
N ALA A 70 6.72 9.53 -4.02
CA ALA A 70 7.51 10.74 -3.85
C ALA A 70 8.06 11.28 -5.17
N PHE A 71 8.58 10.39 -6.03
CA PHE A 71 9.05 10.77 -7.37
C PHE A 71 7.94 11.36 -8.24
N LEU A 72 6.77 10.71 -8.27
CA LEU A 72 5.65 11.19 -9.06
C LEU A 72 5.10 12.51 -8.53
N MET A 73 4.98 12.66 -7.20
CA MET A 73 4.54 13.92 -6.60
C MET A 73 5.51 15.07 -6.93
N ALA A 74 6.82 14.85 -6.88
CA ALA A 74 7.80 15.86 -7.28
C ALA A 74 7.69 16.24 -8.77
N VAL A 75 7.57 15.25 -9.66
CA VAL A 75 7.44 15.49 -11.11
C VAL A 75 6.13 16.20 -11.46
N LEU A 76 5.03 15.83 -10.79
CA LEU A 76 3.70 16.42 -10.99
C LEU A 76 3.51 17.73 -10.21
N LYS A 77 4.50 18.14 -9.41
CA LYS A 77 4.45 19.34 -8.55
C LYS A 77 3.24 19.34 -7.60
N ILE A 78 3.00 18.20 -6.96
CA ILE A 78 1.95 18.07 -5.95
C ILE A 78 2.48 18.61 -4.63
N ASP A 79 2.03 19.82 -4.27
CA ASP A 79 2.45 20.54 -3.06
C ASP A 79 1.28 20.93 -2.13
N SER A 80 0.04 20.59 -2.52
CA SER A 80 -1.17 20.87 -1.74
C SER A 80 -1.77 19.60 -1.13
N TRP A 81 -2.40 19.76 0.04
CA TRP A 81 -3.13 18.68 0.71
C TRP A 81 -4.24 18.07 -0.17
N ALA A 82 -4.98 18.91 -0.88
CA ALA A 82 -6.07 18.45 -1.74
C ALA A 82 -5.54 17.58 -2.89
N ASP A 83 -4.46 18.03 -3.55
CA ASP A 83 -3.86 17.30 -4.66
C ASP A 83 -3.19 16.00 -4.20
N ALA A 84 -2.57 15.99 -3.01
CA ALA A 84 -2.00 14.79 -2.41
C ALA A 84 -3.09 13.74 -2.10
N LEU A 85 -4.25 14.16 -1.59
CA LEU A 85 -5.39 13.25 -1.37
C LEU A 85 -5.91 12.69 -2.69
N VAL A 86 -6.11 13.54 -3.70
CA VAL A 86 -6.56 13.11 -5.03
C VAL A 86 -5.54 12.14 -5.66
N PHE A 87 -4.25 12.46 -5.59
CA PHE A 87 -3.18 11.59 -6.06
C PHE A 87 -3.20 10.22 -5.38
N GLY A 88 -3.29 10.20 -4.04
CA GLY A 88 -3.37 8.96 -3.27
C GLY A 88 -4.58 8.11 -3.65
N LEU A 89 -5.74 8.73 -3.89
CA LEU A 89 -6.94 8.04 -4.36
C LEU A 89 -6.79 7.52 -5.79
N VAL A 90 -6.25 8.32 -6.71
CA VAL A 90 -6.05 7.92 -8.11
C VAL A 90 -5.07 6.75 -8.20
N VAL A 91 -3.94 6.79 -7.50
CA VAL A 91 -2.96 5.70 -7.48
C VAL A 91 -3.52 4.47 -6.75
N GLY A 92 -4.12 4.69 -5.57
CA GLY A 92 -4.66 3.63 -4.74
C GLY A 92 -5.78 2.86 -5.43
N ILE A 93 -6.74 3.56 -6.04
CA ILE A 93 -7.87 2.95 -6.74
C ILE A 93 -7.45 2.45 -8.13
N GLY A 94 -6.90 3.36 -8.94
CA GLY A 94 -6.70 3.15 -10.38
C GLY A 94 -5.56 2.19 -10.70
N TYR A 95 -4.50 2.16 -9.89
CA TYR A 95 -3.40 1.21 -10.07
C TYR A 95 -3.46 0.06 -9.07
N LEU A 96 -3.39 0.33 -7.78
CA LEU A 96 -3.10 -0.72 -6.80
C LEU A 96 -4.32 -1.61 -6.51
N ALA A 97 -5.48 -1.03 -6.21
CA ALA A 97 -6.70 -1.79 -5.96
C ALA A 97 -7.21 -2.48 -7.23
N ALA A 98 -7.22 -1.80 -8.38
CA ALA A 98 -7.56 -2.41 -9.66
C ALA A 98 -6.66 -3.61 -9.99
N ASN A 99 -5.34 -3.48 -9.84
CA ASN A 99 -4.41 -4.60 -10.06
C ASN A 99 -4.63 -5.72 -9.02
N THR A 100 -4.98 -5.38 -7.78
CA THR A 100 -5.31 -6.36 -6.74
C THR A 100 -6.54 -7.18 -7.15
N VAL A 101 -7.57 -6.56 -7.72
CA VAL A 101 -8.73 -7.27 -8.26
C VAL A 101 -8.31 -8.21 -9.39
N THR A 102 -7.49 -7.74 -10.34
CA THR A 102 -6.97 -8.56 -11.45
C THR A 102 -6.22 -9.79 -10.95
N ILE A 103 -5.41 -9.66 -9.90
CA ILE A 103 -4.74 -10.80 -9.26
C ILE A 103 -5.76 -11.71 -8.59
N ALA A 104 -6.73 -11.14 -7.87
CA ALA A 104 -7.70 -11.87 -7.08
C ALA A 104 -8.65 -12.72 -7.92
N ILE A 105 -9.07 -12.27 -9.12
CA ILE A 105 -9.97 -13.04 -10.00
C ILE A 105 -9.31 -14.28 -10.61
N ASN A 106 -8.04 -14.55 -10.32
CA ASN A 106 -7.39 -15.80 -10.66
C ASN A 106 -8.14 -16.99 -10.03
N PRO A 107 -8.35 -18.12 -10.75
CA PRO A 107 -9.09 -19.29 -10.24
C PRO A 107 -8.56 -19.91 -8.94
N ASN A 108 -7.31 -19.61 -8.56
CA ASN A 108 -6.69 -20.10 -7.34
C ASN A 108 -7.12 -19.35 -6.06
N PHE A 109 -7.81 -18.21 -6.18
CA PHE A 109 -8.33 -17.47 -5.02
C PHE A 109 -9.76 -17.92 -4.69
N PRO A 110 -10.01 -18.54 -3.51
CA PRO A 110 -11.33 -19.08 -3.18
C PRO A 110 -12.42 -18.03 -3.02
N ARG A 111 -12.05 -16.80 -2.59
CA ARG A 111 -12.98 -15.68 -2.37
C ARG A 111 -12.43 -14.39 -2.97
N PRO A 112 -12.43 -14.26 -4.31
CA PRO A 112 -11.69 -13.23 -5.03
C PRO A 112 -12.10 -11.80 -4.61
N LEU A 113 -13.40 -11.53 -4.53
CA LEU A 113 -13.90 -10.20 -4.18
C LEU A 113 -13.66 -9.84 -2.71
N GLN A 114 -13.67 -10.83 -1.81
CA GLN A 114 -13.37 -10.61 -0.39
C GLN A 114 -11.88 -10.26 -0.20
N TYR A 115 -10.99 -11.00 -0.88
CA TYR A 115 -9.56 -10.69 -0.88
C TYR A 115 -9.31 -9.31 -1.49
N ALA A 116 -9.94 -9.00 -2.63
CA ALA A 116 -9.79 -7.72 -3.30
C ALA A 116 -10.29 -6.55 -2.45
N LEU A 117 -11.38 -6.71 -1.69
CA LEU A 117 -11.87 -5.67 -0.79
C LEU A 117 -10.88 -5.38 0.35
N ILE A 118 -10.31 -6.41 0.96
CA ILE A 118 -9.38 -6.27 2.09
C ILE A 118 -8.04 -5.71 1.62
N SER A 119 -7.43 -6.35 0.62
CA SER A 119 -6.11 -5.99 0.12
C SER A 119 -6.14 -4.73 -0.74
N GLY A 120 -7.19 -4.55 -1.55
CA GLY A 120 -7.41 -3.32 -2.32
C GLY A 120 -7.73 -2.15 -1.41
N GLY A 121 -8.53 -2.36 -0.35
CA GLY A 121 -8.79 -1.35 0.68
C GLY A 121 -7.51 -0.90 1.39
N TYR A 122 -6.64 -1.85 1.77
CA TYR A 122 -5.31 -1.54 2.30
C TYR A 122 -4.50 -0.66 1.34
N ASN A 123 -4.47 -1.01 0.05
CA ASN A 123 -3.74 -0.24 -0.95
C ASN A 123 -4.27 1.19 -1.10
N ILE A 124 -5.59 1.38 -1.09
CA ILE A 124 -6.20 2.72 -1.18
C ILE A 124 -5.82 3.56 0.05
N VAL A 125 -6.04 3.02 1.24
CA VAL A 125 -5.72 3.71 2.51
C VAL A 125 -4.22 4.00 2.61
N GLY A 126 -3.39 3.02 2.23
CA GLY A 126 -1.94 3.14 2.21
C GLY A 126 -1.45 4.21 1.23
N SER A 127 -2.00 4.29 0.03
CA SER A 127 -1.64 5.33 -0.94
C SER A 127 -2.02 6.73 -0.46
N VAL A 128 -3.20 6.89 0.13
CA VAL A 128 -3.62 8.17 0.73
C VAL A 128 -2.73 8.54 1.92
N LEU A 129 -2.41 7.57 2.78
CA LEU A 129 -1.50 7.79 3.91
C LEU A 129 -0.12 8.26 3.42
N VAL A 130 0.47 7.54 2.47
CA VAL A 130 1.79 7.88 1.93
C VAL A 130 1.80 9.28 1.31
N SER A 131 0.85 9.58 0.41
CA SER A 131 0.82 10.89 -0.25
C SER A 131 0.60 12.03 0.74
N THR A 132 -0.22 11.80 1.76
CA THR A 132 -0.45 12.77 2.83
C THR A 132 0.80 12.99 3.67
N VAL A 133 1.51 11.93 4.08
CA VAL A 133 2.75 12.10 4.86
C VAL A 133 3.82 12.81 4.04
N LEU A 134 3.92 12.52 2.75
CA LEU A 134 4.88 13.14 1.84
C LEU A 134 4.63 14.64 1.60
N VAL A 135 3.38 15.11 1.64
CA VAL A 135 3.08 16.54 1.43
C VAL A 135 3.24 17.38 2.71
N VAL A 136 3.23 16.73 3.88
CA VAL A 136 3.24 17.42 5.19
C VAL A 136 4.64 17.60 5.75
N ILE A 137 5.56 16.70 5.40
CA ILE A 137 6.93 16.65 5.91
C ILE A 137 7.89 17.14 4.85
#